data_AF-A0AAD5ATC7-F1
#
_entry.id   AF-A0AAD5ATC7-F1
#
_cell.length_a   1.000
_cell.length_b   1.000
_cell.length_c   1.000
_cell.angle_alpha   90.00
_cell.angle_beta   90.00
_cell.angle_gamma   90.00
#
_symmetry.space_group_name_H-M   'P 1'
#
loop_
_entity.id
_entity.type
_entity.pdbx_description
1 polymer ?
#
loop_
_entity_poly.entity_id
_entity_poly.type
_entity_poly.pdbx_seq_one_letter_code
_entity_poly.pdbx_strand_id
1 'polypeptide(L)'
;EISRMDPMEDYKSPFSFEEGLNTSYLYLSPKESFTPPSSPALPCRGAQGLDSTPEVGEDAAGMVQPASAPTLTEEEQEELRTELVKVEEEIQTLTQVLASKEKHLSEIKQKLGITPFNELKQNLSRSWQEVTTSTAYRRTSETLSQAGQKATAAFSSVGSAITKKLEDVR
;
A
#
# COMPACT_ATOMS: atom_id res chain seq x y z
N GLU A 1 30.22 -48.81 -1.41
CA GLU A 1 29.83 -48.14 -2.66
C GLU A 1 29.99 -46.65 -2.49
N ILE A 2 31.02 -46.07 -3.09
CA ILE A 2 31.22 -44.61 -3.10
C ILE A 2 30.44 -44.13 -4.32
N SER A 3 29.35 -43.40 -4.08
CA SER A 3 28.52 -42.83 -5.15
C SER A 3 29.40 -41.91 -5.99
N ARG A 4 29.61 -42.28 -7.27
CA ARG A 4 30.21 -41.40 -8.27
C ARG A 4 29.30 -40.17 -8.39
N MET A 5 29.73 -39.05 -7.82
CA MET A 5 29.16 -37.75 -8.15
C MET A 5 29.51 -37.50 -9.62
N ASP A 6 28.52 -37.37 -10.49
CA ASP A 6 28.74 -36.90 -11.85
C ASP A 6 29.49 -35.55 -11.81
N PRO A 7 30.45 -35.32 -12.72
CA PRO A 7 31.13 -34.03 -12.78
C PRO A 7 30.09 -32.95 -13.03
N MET A 8 29.98 -31.97 -12.11
CA MET A 8 29.11 -30.82 -12.29
C MET A 8 29.49 -30.14 -13.61
N GLU A 9 28.52 -30.04 -14.52
CA GLU A 9 28.64 -29.18 -15.69
C GLU A 9 28.94 -27.77 -15.20
N ASP A 10 30.04 -27.19 -15.68
CA ASP A 10 30.44 -25.83 -15.33
C ASP A 10 29.30 -24.89 -15.72
N TYR A 11 28.61 -24.35 -14.71
CA TYR A 11 27.47 -23.47 -14.90
C TYR A 11 27.87 -22.28 -15.77
N LYS A 12 27.31 -22.24 -16.99
CA LYS A 12 27.50 -21.13 -17.90
C LYS A 12 26.39 -20.12 -17.68
N SER A 13 26.75 -18.94 -17.15
CA SER A 13 25.80 -17.84 -16.95
C SER A 13 25.09 -17.52 -18.27
N PRO A 14 23.75 -17.52 -18.29
CA PRO A 14 22.99 -17.07 -19.46
C PRO A 14 23.13 -15.56 -19.70
N PHE A 15 23.75 -14.83 -18.76
CA PHE A 15 24.02 -13.41 -18.86
C PHE A 15 25.50 -13.19 -19.19
N SER A 16 25.75 -12.46 -20.29
CA SER A 16 27.07 -11.97 -20.68
C SER A 16 27.43 -10.77 -19.79
N PHE A 17 28.37 -10.95 -18.86
CA PHE A 17 28.81 -9.87 -17.98
C PHE A 17 29.84 -8.94 -18.64
N GLU A 18 30.42 -9.37 -19.77
CA GLU A 18 31.29 -8.54 -20.62
C GLU A 18 30.51 -7.51 -21.44
N GLU A 19 29.21 -7.74 -21.65
CA GLU A 19 28.31 -6.80 -22.33
C GLU A 19 27.93 -5.73 -21.30
N GLY A 20 28.69 -4.63 -21.29
CA GLY A 20 28.54 -3.56 -20.31
C GLY A 20 27.08 -3.17 -20.06
N LEU A 21 26.72 -2.98 -18.79
CA LEU A 21 25.37 -2.63 -18.39
C LEU A 21 24.98 -1.29 -19.02
N ASN A 22 23.75 -1.19 -19.55
CA ASN A 22 23.24 0.06 -20.10
C ASN A 22 23.10 1.10 -18.97
N THR A 23 24.06 2.01 -18.88
CA THR A 23 24.15 3.03 -17.82
C THR A 23 23.14 4.16 -17.98
N SER A 24 22.37 4.21 -19.09
CA SER A 24 21.30 5.21 -19.24
C SER A 24 20.19 5.05 -18.19
N TYR A 25 20.08 3.85 -17.61
CA TYR A 25 19.16 3.56 -16.51
C TYR A 25 19.73 3.88 -15.12
N LEU A 26 20.98 4.32 -15.00
CA LEU A 26 21.65 4.58 -13.71
C LEU A 26 21.56 6.03 -13.22
N TYR A 27 20.84 6.92 -13.90
CA TYR A 27 20.63 8.27 -13.37
C TYR A 27 19.35 8.94 -13.89
N LEU A 28 18.19 8.45 -13.47
CA LEU A 28 16.96 9.24 -13.53
C LEU A 28 16.83 10.04 -12.22
N SER A 29 17.66 11.08 -12.08
CA SER A 29 17.23 12.24 -11.29
C SER A 29 16.10 12.89 -12.06
N PRO A 30 14.92 13.16 -11.46
CA PRO A 30 13.85 13.87 -12.16
C PRO A 30 14.35 15.24 -12.61
N LYS A 31 14.71 15.36 -13.89
CA LYS A 31 14.92 16.64 -14.55
C LYS A 31 13.70 16.87 -15.41
N GLU A 32 12.91 17.84 -14.94
CA GLU A 32 11.85 18.57 -15.62
C GLU A 32 10.89 17.75 -16.50
N SER A 33 9.67 17.67 -15.99
CA SER A 33 8.46 17.14 -16.62
C SER A 33 8.30 17.59 -18.07
N PHE A 34 8.64 16.73 -19.02
CA PHE A 34 7.97 16.75 -20.31
C PHE A 34 6.77 15.82 -20.22
N THR A 35 5.65 16.34 -19.72
CA THR A 35 4.37 15.64 -19.82
C THR A 35 3.92 15.69 -21.28
N PRO A 36 3.56 14.55 -21.91
CA PRO A 36 2.97 14.54 -23.24
C PRO A 36 1.64 15.32 -23.25
N PRO A 37 1.24 15.94 -24.38
CA PRO A 37 0.15 16.92 -24.46
C PRO A 37 -1.28 16.38 -24.21
N SER A 38 -1.42 15.16 -23.68
CA SER A 38 -2.70 14.44 -23.55
C SER A 38 -3.13 14.14 -22.09
N SER A 39 -2.41 14.63 -21.08
CA SER A 39 -2.87 14.52 -19.68
C SER A 39 -3.60 15.78 -19.21
N PRO A 40 -4.76 15.69 -18.55
CA PRO A 40 -5.46 16.85 -18.01
C PRO A 40 -4.67 17.41 -16.82
N ALA A 41 -4.08 18.59 -17.00
CA ALA A 41 -3.47 19.34 -15.90
C ALA A 41 -4.58 19.89 -14.98
N LEU A 42 -4.52 19.56 -13.69
CA LEU A 42 -5.33 20.22 -12.67
C LEU A 42 -4.83 21.66 -12.49
N PRO A 43 -5.65 22.71 -12.67
CA PRO A 43 -5.24 24.06 -12.34
C PRO A 43 -5.39 24.28 -10.84
N CYS A 44 -4.27 24.20 -10.10
CA CYS A 44 -4.13 24.90 -8.83
C CYS A 44 -4.07 26.41 -9.13
N ARG A 45 -5.20 27.11 -9.05
CA ARG A 45 -5.22 28.58 -9.01
C ARG A 45 -6.28 29.07 -8.04
N GLY A 46 -5.81 29.42 -6.84
CA GLY A 46 -6.59 30.24 -5.93
C GLY A 46 -6.70 31.67 -6.48
N ALA A 47 -7.91 32.20 -6.52
CA ALA A 47 -8.31 33.55 -6.16
C ALA A 47 -9.78 33.77 -6.58
N GLN A 48 -10.54 34.36 -5.67
CA GLN A 48 -11.98 34.67 -5.72
C GLN A 48 -12.40 35.50 -6.94
N GLY A 49 -13.65 35.32 -7.37
CA GLY A 49 -14.38 36.24 -8.25
C GLY A 49 -15.77 35.72 -8.60
N LEU A 50 -16.78 36.24 -7.90
CA LEU A 50 -18.24 36.08 -8.11
C LEU A 50 -18.64 36.32 -9.59
N ASP A 51 -19.46 35.44 -10.17
CA ASP A 51 -20.94 35.51 -10.31
C ASP A 51 -21.42 36.41 -11.47
N SER A 52 -22.55 35.97 -12.07
CA SER A 52 -23.41 36.63 -13.05
C SER A 52 -23.06 36.53 -14.55
N THR A 53 -23.66 35.53 -15.20
CA THR A 53 -24.43 35.75 -16.45
C THR A 53 -25.79 36.39 -16.09
N PRO A 54 -26.59 37.00 -16.99
CA PRO A 54 -26.52 37.02 -18.47
C PRO A 54 -26.64 38.43 -19.10
N GLU A 55 -26.00 38.68 -20.24
CA GLU A 55 -26.32 39.84 -21.10
C GLU A 55 -27.10 39.35 -22.32
N VAL A 56 -28.41 39.59 -22.29
CA VAL A 56 -29.33 39.48 -23.42
C VAL A 56 -29.07 40.66 -24.36
N GLY A 57 -28.80 40.36 -25.62
CA GLY A 57 -28.73 41.34 -26.70
C GLY A 57 -28.94 40.64 -28.04
N GLU A 58 -30.17 40.67 -28.52
CA GLU A 58 -30.58 40.19 -29.84
C GLU A 58 -29.96 41.02 -30.98
N ASP A 59 -29.80 40.36 -32.12
CA ASP A 59 -29.80 40.89 -33.48
C ASP A 59 -28.49 41.49 -34.05
N ALA A 60 -27.80 40.67 -34.87
CA ALA A 60 -27.25 41.08 -36.17
C ALA A 60 -26.76 39.84 -36.93
N ALA A 61 -27.50 39.45 -37.95
CA ALA A 61 -27.10 38.46 -38.95
C ALA A 61 -25.76 38.84 -39.61
N GLY A 62 -24.73 38.03 -39.37
CA GLY A 62 -23.41 38.13 -40.00
C GLY A 62 -22.92 36.76 -40.43
N MET A 63 -23.40 36.29 -41.58
CA MET A 63 -22.93 35.11 -42.29
C MET A 63 -21.42 35.21 -42.58
N VAL A 64 -20.59 34.52 -41.80
CA VAL A 64 -19.22 34.16 -42.20
C VAL A 64 -18.93 32.73 -41.72
N GLN A 65 -19.05 31.81 -42.68
CA GLN A 65 -18.41 30.49 -42.77
C GLN A 65 -18.84 29.41 -41.75
N PRO A 66 -19.45 28.30 -42.21
CA PRO A 66 -19.23 27.03 -41.53
C PRO A 66 -17.76 26.68 -41.80
N ALA A 67 -16.87 26.94 -40.84
CA ALA A 67 -15.55 26.32 -40.87
C ALA A 67 -15.80 24.81 -40.93
N SER A 68 -15.41 24.20 -42.05
CA SER A 68 -15.57 22.77 -42.28
C SER A 68 -14.97 22.01 -41.10
N ALA A 69 -15.84 21.39 -40.30
CA ALA A 69 -15.44 20.13 -39.71
C ALA A 69 -14.94 19.25 -40.87
N PRO A 70 -13.85 18.49 -40.72
CA PRO A 70 -13.62 17.40 -41.65
C PRO A 70 -14.89 16.55 -41.58
N THR A 71 -15.73 16.66 -42.60
CA THR A 71 -16.85 15.74 -42.77
C THR A 71 -16.17 14.44 -43.13
N LEU A 72 -15.80 13.67 -42.11
CA LEU A 72 -15.50 12.25 -42.25
C LEU A 72 -16.56 11.69 -43.18
N THR A 73 -16.15 10.96 -44.21
CA THR A 73 -17.13 10.40 -45.14
C THR A 73 -18.09 9.51 -44.34
N GLU A 74 -19.35 9.43 -44.78
CA GLU A 74 -20.39 8.69 -44.06
C GLU A 74 -19.96 7.23 -43.74
N GLU A 75 -19.18 6.65 -44.65
CA GLU A 75 -18.54 5.34 -44.52
C GLU A 75 -17.50 5.29 -43.38
N GLU A 76 -16.58 6.25 -43.30
CA GLU A 76 -15.60 6.36 -42.20
C GLU A 76 -16.29 6.54 -40.83
N GLN A 77 -17.40 7.29 -40.80
CA GLN A 77 -18.16 7.50 -39.57
C GLN A 77 -18.83 6.20 -39.08
N GLU A 78 -19.33 5.37 -39.99
CA GLU A 78 -19.90 4.07 -39.64
C GLU A 78 -18.82 3.11 -39.14
N GLU A 79 -17.67 3.04 -39.82
CA GLU A 79 -16.53 2.21 -39.38
C GLU A 79 -16.10 2.56 -37.96
N LEU A 80 -15.93 3.85 -37.64
CA LEU A 80 -15.57 4.31 -36.30
C LEU A 80 -16.59 3.91 -35.24
N ARG A 81 -17.89 3.88 -35.57
CA ARG A 81 -18.93 3.39 -34.65
C ARG A 81 -18.79 1.90 -34.39
N THR A 82 -18.49 1.11 -35.41
CA THR A 82 -18.28 -0.33 -35.24
C THR A 82 -17.03 -0.63 -34.42
N GLU A 83 -15.94 0.09 -34.67
CA GLU A 83 -14.70 -0.05 -33.90
C GLU A 83 -14.91 0.39 -32.44
N LEU A 84 -15.65 1.48 -32.21
CA LEU A 84 -15.99 1.92 -30.86
C LEU A 84 -16.71 0.82 -30.07
N VAL A 85 -17.76 0.23 -30.64
CA VAL A 85 -18.51 -0.86 -30.00
C VAL A 85 -17.60 -2.05 -29.69
N LYS A 86 -16.75 -2.43 -30.64
CA LYS A 86 -15.79 -3.52 -30.44
C LYS A 86 -14.81 -3.22 -29.29
N VAL A 87 -14.27 -2.00 -29.24
CA VAL A 87 -13.36 -1.57 -28.16
C VAL A 87 -14.08 -1.56 -26.81
N GLU A 88 -15.34 -1.13 -26.76
CA GLU A 88 -16.15 -1.18 -25.54
C GLU A 88 -16.35 -2.62 -25.03
N GLU A 89 -16.61 -3.58 -25.92
CA GLU A 89 -16.72 -5.00 -25.59
C GLU A 89 -15.38 -5.60 -25.10
N GLU A 90 -14.27 -5.24 -25.73
CA GLU A 90 -12.93 -5.64 -25.30
C GLU A 90 -12.62 -5.08 -23.91
N ILE A 91 -12.94 -3.80 -23.63
CA ILE A 91 -12.78 -3.19 -22.31
C ILE A 91 -13.60 -3.93 -21.25
N GLN A 92 -14.87 -4.25 -21.55
CA GLN A 92 -15.70 -5.04 -20.63
C GLN A 92 -15.09 -6.40 -20.35
N THR A 93 -14.66 -7.10 -21.40
CA THR A 93 -14.04 -8.41 -21.29
C THR A 93 -12.77 -8.35 -20.45
N LEU A 94 -11.89 -7.38 -20.71
CA LEU A 94 -10.66 -7.18 -19.95
C LEU A 94 -10.94 -6.86 -18.47
N THR A 95 -11.96 -6.05 -18.19
CA THR A 95 -12.40 -5.75 -16.82
C THR A 95 -12.83 -7.03 -16.09
N GLN A 96 -13.58 -7.90 -16.76
CA GLN A 96 -13.99 -9.19 -16.19
C GLN A 96 -12.80 -10.12 -15.95
N VAL A 97 -11.84 -10.18 -16.89
CA VAL A 97 -10.62 -10.97 -16.75
C VAL A 97 -9.77 -10.46 -15.57
N LEU A 98 -9.66 -9.14 -15.41
CA LEU A 98 -8.96 -8.54 -14.27
C LEU A 98 -9.64 -8.89 -12.94
N ALA A 99 -10.96 -8.72 -12.84
CA ALA A 99 -11.70 -9.09 -11.64
C ALA A 99 -11.53 -10.57 -11.28
N SER A 100 -11.54 -11.46 -12.29
CA SER A 100 -11.26 -12.90 -12.11
C SER A 100 -9.83 -13.15 -11.58
N LYS A 101 -8.83 -12.43 -12.11
CA LYS A 101 -7.43 -12.52 -11.65
C LYS A 101 -7.24 -11.97 -10.24
N GLU A 102 -7.88 -10.86 -9.88
CA GLU A 102 -7.84 -10.29 -8.53
C GLU A 102 -8.43 -11.24 -7.49
N LYS A 103 -9.54 -11.91 -7.85
CA LYS A 103 -10.12 -12.99 -7.04
C LYS A 103 -9.13 -14.14 -6.88
N HIS A 104 -8.52 -14.62 -7.97
CA HIS A 104 -7.56 -15.72 -7.91
C HIS A 104 -6.31 -15.37 -7.09
N LEU A 105 -5.81 -14.14 -7.22
CA LEU A 105 -4.73 -13.62 -6.38
C LEU A 105 -5.12 -13.67 -4.90
N SER A 106 -6.35 -13.26 -4.58
CA SER A 106 -6.87 -13.31 -3.21
C SER A 106 -6.95 -14.75 -2.68
N GLU A 107 -7.39 -15.69 -3.51
CA GLU A 107 -7.41 -17.13 -3.18
C GLU A 107 -6.00 -17.68 -2.93
N ILE A 108 -5.02 -17.35 -3.79
CA ILE A 108 -3.62 -17.73 -3.59
C ILE A 108 -3.09 -17.14 -2.28
N LYS A 109 -3.32 -15.85 -2.01
CA LYS A 109 -2.90 -15.20 -0.76
C LYS A 109 -3.50 -15.88 0.47
N GLN A 110 -4.76 -16.28 0.43
CA GLN A 110 -5.39 -17.06 1.49
C GLN A 110 -4.74 -18.42 1.68
N LYS A 111 -4.50 -19.17 0.59
CA LYS A 111 -3.83 -20.48 0.64
C LYS A 111 -2.40 -20.39 1.18
N LEU A 112 -1.70 -19.30 0.89
CA LEU A 112 -0.36 -19.01 1.42
C LEU A 112 -0.40 -18.41 2.84
N GLY A 113 -1.58 -18.12 3.40
CA GLY A 113 -1.72 -17.51 4.72
C GLY A 113 -1.37 -16.01 4.78
N ILE A 114 -1.17 -15.35 3.63
CA ILE A 114 -0.93 -13.91 3.49
C ILE A 114 -2.28 -13.18 3.49
N THR A 115 -3.02 -13.34 4.59
CA THR A 115 -4.31 -12.67 4.79
C THR A 115 -4.08 -11.46 5.69
N PRO A 116 -4.66 -10.28 5.40
CA PRO A 116 -4.49 -9.08 6.22
C PRO A 116 -4.76 -9.32 7.72
N PHE A 117 -5.72 -10.19 8.03
CA PHE A 117 -6.04 -10.59 9.40
C PHE A 117 -4.92 -11.41 10.06
N ASN A 118 -4.25 -12.30 9.31
CA ASN A 118 -3.15 -13.09 9.83
C ASN A 118 -1.92 -12.22 10.10
N GLU A 119 -1.61 -11.27 9.21
CA GLU A 119 -0.56 -10.27 9.44
C GLU A 119 -0.86 -9.41 10.67
N LEU A 120 -2.09 -8.93 10.84
CA LEU A 120 -2.50 -8.17 12.02
C LEU A 120 -2.33 -8.98 13.30
N LYS A 121 -2.82 -10.24 13.32
CA LYS A 121 -2.71 -11.13 14.48
C LYS A 121 -1.24 -11.37 14.86
N GLN A 122 -0.39 -11.60 13.87
CA GLN A 122 1.05 -11.79 14.07
C GLN A 122 1.72 -10.51 14.60
N ASN A 123 1.43 -9.34 14.03
CA ASN A 123 1.97 -8.06 14.48
C ASN A 123 1.55 -7.75 15.91
N LEU A 124 0.26 -7.89 16.25
CA LEU A 124 -0.24 -7.66 17.61
C LEU A 124 0.35 -8.66 18.61
N SER A 125 0.44 -9.94 18.25
CA SER A 125 1.04 -10.96 19.12
C SER A 125 2.51 -10.65 19.38
N ARG A 126 3.26 -10.24 18.34
CA ARG A 126 4.66 -9.83 18.46
C ARG A 126 4.82 -8.59 19.31
N SER A 127 4.06 -7.52 19.05
CA SER A 127 4.12 -6.29 19.84
C SER A 127 3.70 -6.51 21.29
N TRP A 128 2.71 -7.36 21.55
CA TRP A 128 2.32 -7.75 22.90
C TRP A 128 3.42 -8.54 23.63
N GLN A 129 4.02 -9.52 22.95
CA GLN A 129 5.17 -10.26 23.48
C GLN A 129 6.35 -9.32 23.73
N GLU A 130 6.63 -8.40 22.82
CA GLU A 130 7.70 -7.42 22.93
C GLU A 130 7.51 -6.51 24.15
N VAL A 131 6.28 -6.04 24.40
CA VAL A 131 5.98 -5.24 25.60
C VAL A 131 6.18 -6.03 26.89
N THR A 132 5.73 -7.29 26.94
CA THR A 132 5.84 -8.13 28.15
C THR A 132 7.25 -8.67 28.41
N THR A 133 8.05 -8.86 27.35
CA THR A 133 9.45 -9.31 27.46
C THR A 133 10.43 -8.14 27.56
N SER A 134 9.99 -6.92 27.21
CA SER A 134 10.79 -5.71 27.29
C SER A 134 11.40 -5.54 28.67
N THR A 135 12.69 -5.22 28.69
CA THR A 135 13.49 -5.01 29.89
C THR A 135 12.90 -3.93 30.80
N ALA A 136 12.20 -2.93 30.24
CA ALA A 136 11.54 -1.90 31.03
C ALA A 136 10.32 -2.45 31.79
N TYR A 137 9.47 -3.23 31.10
CA TYR A 137 8.31 -3.88 31.72
C TYR A 137 8.77 -4.95 32.72
N ARG A 138 9.72 -5.81 32.34
CA ARG A 138 10.29 -6.84 33.20
C ARG A 138 10.95 -6.25 34.44
N ARG A 139 11.77 -5.20 34.31
CA ARG A 139 12.36 -4.56 35.49
C ARG A 139 11.33 -3.91 36.39
N THR A 140 10.28 -3.32 35.82
CA THR A 140 9.21 -2.71 36.62
C THR A 140 8.36 -3.78 37.30
N SER A 141 8.02 -4.88 36.63
CA SER A 141 7.25 -5.98 37.20
C SER A 141 8.07 -6.77 38.22
N GLU A 142 9.36 -7.00 37.98
CA GLU A 142 10.30 -7.57 38.93
C GLU A 142 10.47 -6.65 40.16
N THR A 143 10.60 -5.33 39.97
CA THR A 143 10.73 -4.35 41.08
C THR A 143 9.43 -4.24 41.87
N LEU A 144 8.28 -4.20 41.21
CA LEU A 144 6.97 -4.19 41.86
C LEU A 144 6.75 -5.48 42.66
N SER A 145 7.08 -6.63 42.08
CA SER A 145 6.97 -7.92 42.75
C SER A 145 7.92 -8.00 43.96
N GLN A 146 9.17 -7.57 43.81
CA GLN A 146 10.14 -7.49 44.91
C GLN A 146 9.69 -6.50 45.99
N ALA A 147 9.17 -5.33 45.63
CA ALA A 147 8.65 -4.35 46.57
C ALA A 147 7.41 -4.89 47.30
N GLY A 148 6.51 -5.58 46.59
CA GLY A 148 5.33 -6.23 47.17
C GLY A 148 5.71 -7.34 48.14
N GLN A 149 6.68 -8.19 47.79
CA GLN A 149 7.18 -9.23 48.69
C GLN A 149 7.87 -8.63 49.93
N LYS A 150 8.71 -7.61 49.74
CA LYS A 150 9.38 -6.91 50.87
C LYS A 150 8.38 -6.20 51.78
N ALA A 151 7.36 -5.55 51.21
CA ALA A 151 6.28 -4.93 51.97
C ALA A 151 5.45 -5.97 52.74
N THR A 152 5.11 -7.09 52.09
CA THR A 152 4.38 -8.20 52.72
C THR A 152 5.17 -8.80 53.89
N ALA A 153 6.48 -9.03 53.70
CA ALA A 153 7.35 -9.54 54.75
C ALA A 153 7.48 -8.54 55.92
N ALA A 154 7.63 -7.25 55.62
CA ALA A 154 7.67 -6.21 56.64
C ALA A 154 6.36 -6.15 57.42
N PHE A 155 5.21 -6.13 56.73
CA PHE A 155 3.89 -6.13 57.36
C PHE A 155 3.68 -7.34 58.28
N SER A 156 4.08 -8.53 57.83
CA SER A 156 4.02 -9.75 58.64
C SER A 156 4.92 -9.66 59.89
N SER A 157 6.11 -9.04 59.77
CA SER A 157 7.03 -8.82 60.90
C SER A 157 6.45 -7.86 61.95
N VAL A 158 5.85 -6.73 61.54
CA VAL A 158 5.24 -5.79 62.48
C VAL A 158 3.99 -6.39 63.14
N GLY A 159 3.17 -7.13 62.38
CA GLY A 159 2.04 -7.88 62.92
C GLY A 159 2.47 -8.92 63.96
N SER A 160 3.56 -9.65 63.69
CA SER A 160 4.12 -10.62 64.62
C SER A 160 4.67 -9.97 65.90
N ALA A 161 5.33 -8.80 65.79
CA ALA A 161 5.81 -8.05 66.95
C ALA A 161 4.68 -7.55 67.86
N ILE A 162 3.57 -7.09 67.28
CA ILE A 162 2.39 -6.65 68.04
C ILE A 162 1.72 -7.84 68.73
N THR A 163 1.54 -8.96 68.03
CA THR A 163 0.99 -10.20 68.63
C THR A 163 1.86 -10.69 69.79
N LYS A 164 3.19 -10.65 69.64
CA LYS A 164 4.13 -10.98 70.74
C LYS A 164 3.99 -10.05 71.93
N LYS A 165 3.78 -8.75 71.72
CA LYS A 165 3.56 -7.78 72.81
C LYS A 165 2.21 -7.96 73.50
N LEU A 166 1.20 -8.46 72.81
CA LEU A 166 -0.10 -8.80 73.41
C LEU A 166 -0.02 -10.12 74.21
N GLU A 167 0.77 -11.08 73.75
CA GLU A 167 1.01 -12.34 74.45
C GLU A 167 1.76 -12.13 75.77
N ASP A 168 2.70 -11.18 75.82
CA ASP A 168 3.54 -10.85 76.99
C ASP A 168 2.79 -10.11 78.13
N VAL A 169 1.53 -9.72 77.92
CA VAL A 169 0.69 -8.98 78.89
C VAL A 169 -0.35 -9.87 79.58
N ARG A 170 -0.44 -11.15 79.20
CA ARG A 170 -1.28 -12.16 79.86
C ARG A 170 -0.48 -12.93 80.90
#